data_AF-A0A8J7WYK3-F1
#
_entry.id   AF-A0A8J7WYK3-F1
#
_cell.length_a   1.000
_cell.length_b   1.000
_cell.length_c   1.000
_cell.angle_alpha   90.00
_cell.angle_beta   90.00
_cell.angle_gamma   90.00
#
_symmetry.space_group_name_H-M   'P 1'
#
loop_
_entity.id
_entity.type
_entity.pdbx_description
1 polymer ?
#
loop_
_entity_poly.entity_id
_entity_poly.type
_entity_poly.pdbx_seq_one_letter_code
_entity_poly.pdbx_strand_id
1 'polypeptide(L)'
;MMEKQLMQPIVGAHKVAFQTWFQSVSAMQDQTMKVMDNLWSQVPIVPEKNRKMFTEWTDTLQKGRAEMKKVIDQGFDTWEQVLFGPEKTQDTKAEGTKSSPSKAASA
;
A
#
# COMPACT_ATOMS: atom_id res chain seq x y z
N MET A 1 15.84 0.69 21.61
CA MET A 1 15.37 0.54 20.22
C MET A 1 15.40 -0.95 19.92
N MET A 2 14.34 -1.52 19.34
CA MET A 2 14.33 -2.93 18.94
C MET A 2 15.43 -3.12 17.87
N GLU A 3 16.30 -4.11 18.01
CA GLU A 3 17.38 -4.34 17.04
C GLU A 3 16.81 -4.69 15.66
N LYS A 4 17.44 -4.19 14.59
CA LYS A 4 17.01 -4.47 13.19
C LYS A 4 16.84 -5.97 12.91
N GLN A 5 17.67 -6.82 13.53
CA GLN A 5 17.58 -8.28 13.39
C GLN A 5 16.28 -8.87 13.96
N LEU A 6 15.69 -8.23 14.98
CA LEU A 6 14.40 -8.64 15.54
C LEU A 6 13.22 -8.12 14.70
N MET A 7 13.37 -6.99 14.01
CA MET A 7 12.30 -6.42 13.18
C MET A 7 12.07 -7.21 11.88
N GLN A 8 13.12 -7.77 11.26
CA GLN A 8 13.02 -8.52 10.01
C GLN A 8 12.00 -9.67 10.04
N PRO A 9 12.10 -10.64 10.98
CA PRO A 9 11.12 -11.72 11.05
C PRO A 9 9.71 -11.22 11.38
N ILE A 10 9.57 -10.14 12.16
CA ILE A 10 8.28 -9.56 12.53
C ILE A 10 7.59 -8.96 11.29
N VAL A 11 8.29 -8.16 10.51
CA VAL A 11 7.76 -7.56 9.27
C VAL A 11 7.39 -8.66 8.27
N GLY A 12 8.26 -9.67 8.10
CA GLY A 12 7.96 -10.83 7.27
C GLY A 12 6.71 -11.59 7.70
N ALA A 13 6.54 -11.85 9.00
CA ALA A 13 5.35 -12.51 9.53
C ALA A 13 4.07 -11.71 9.26
N HIS A 14 4.10 -10.38 9.44
CA HIS A 14 2.95 -9.52 9.13
C HIS A 14 2.62 -9.51 7.64
N LYS A 15 3.63 -9.49 6.75
CA LYS A 15 3.43 -9.56 5.30
C LYS A 15 2.73 -10.85 4.89
N VAL A 16 3.20 -12.00 5.41
CA VAL A 16 2.57 -13.31 5.17
C VAL A 16 1.15 -13.35 5.70
N ALA A 17 0.93 -12.94 6.96
CA ALA A 17 -0.41 -12.93 7.56
C ALA A 17 -1.39 -12.06 6.75
N PHE A 18 -0.95 -10.88 6.31
CA PHE A 18 -1.75 -10.02 5.45
C PHE A 18 -2.06 -10.68 4.11
N GLN A 19 -1.08 -11.29 3.44
CA GLN A 19 -1.30 -11.97 2.15
C GLN A 19 -2.30 -13.11 2.26
N THR A 20 -2.19 -13.94 3.31
CA THR A 20 -3.13 -15.04 3.57
C THR A 20 -4.54 -14.53 3.85
N TRP A 21 -4.66 -13.51 4.71
CA TRP A 21 -5.94 -12.88 4.99
C TRP A 21 -6.57 -12.28 3.72
N PHE A 22 -5.78 -11.50 2.97
CA PHE A 22 -6.22 -10.83 1.75
C PHE A 22 -6.73 -11.83 0.72
N GLN A 23 -6.00 -12.93 0.50
CA GLN A 23 -6.41 -13.99 -0.43
C GLN A 23 -7.73 -14.63 0.02
N SER A 24 -7.85 -14.96 1.31
CA SER A 24 -9.05 -15.61 1.86
C SER A 24 -10.28 -14.73 1.76
N VAL A 25 -10.16 -13.46 2.17
CA VAL A 25 -11.26 -12.50 2.11
C VAL A 25 -11.64 -12.17 0.67
N SER A 26 -10.65 -12.01 -0.22
CA SER A 26 -10.92 -11.74 -1.64
C SER A 26 -11.67 -12.90 -2.30
N ALA A 27 -11.26 -14.14 -2.02
CA ALA A 27 -11.96 -15.33 -2.53
C ALA A 27 -13.40 -15.42 -2.01
N MET A 28 -13.62 -15.18 -0.72
CA MET A 28 -14.95 -15.18 -0.11
C MET A 28 -15.85 -14.09 -0.72
N GLN A 29 -15.32 -12.88 -0.92
CA GLN A 29 -16.03 -11.80 -1.59
C GLN A 29 -16.38 -12.19 -3.04
N ASP A 30 -15.43 -12.70 -3.82
CA ASP A 30 -15.68 -13.12 -5.21
C ASP A 30 -16.75 -14.21 -5.29
N GLN A 31 -16.70 -15.19 -4.40
CA GLN A 31 -17.71 -16.25 -4.33
C GLN A 31 -19.08 -15.68 -3.95
N THR A 32 -19.15 -14.76 -2.99
CA THR A 32 -20.41 -14.12 -2.56
C THR A 32 -21.02 -13.31 -3.71
N MET A 33 -20.21 -12.52 -4.42
CA MET A 33 -20.69 -11.71 -5.55
C MET A 33 -21.18 -12.60 -6.69
N LYS A 34 -20.49 -13.72 -6.96
CA LYS A 34 -20.93 -14.71 -7.96
C LYS A 34 -22.25 -15.37 -7.58
N VAL A 35 -22.44 -15.74 -6.31
CA VAL A 35 -23.73 -16.28 -5.83
C VAL A 35 -24.82 -15.24 -5.97
N MET A 36 -24.55 -13.98 -5.61
CA MET A 36 -25.51 -12.88 -5.74
C MET A 36 -25.91 -12.64 -7.20
N ASP A 37 -24.95 -12.65 -8.12
CA ASP A 37 -25.20 -12.50 -9.56
C ASP A 37 -26.07 -13.63 -10.11
N ASN A 38 -25.78 -14.88 -9.70
CA ASN A 38 -26.59 -16.04 -10.04
C ASN A 38 -28.02 -15.97 -9.46
N LEU A 39 -28.21 -15.40 -8.28
CA LEU A 39 -29.55 -15.18 -7.72
C LEU A 39 -30.29 -14.09 -8.51
N TRP A 40 -29.61 -13.02 -8.90
CA TRP A 40 -30.23 -11.93 -9.65
C TRP A 40 -30.58 -12.25 -11.10
N SER A 41 -29.84 -13.13 -11.75
CA SER A 41 -30.21 -13.61 -13.09
C SER A 41 -31.51 -14.42 -13.08
N GLN A 42 -31.84 -15.05 -11.95
CA GLN A 42 -33.05 -15.87 -11.79
C GLN A 42 -34.30 -15.09 -11.38
N VAL A 43 -34.16 -13.83 -10.93
CA VAL A 43 -35.32 -13.01 -10.52
C VAL A 43 -35.87 -12.24 -11.73
N PRO A 44 -37.11 -12.55 -12.20
CA PRO A 44 -37.66 -11.95 -13.41
C PRO A 44 -37.98 -10.46 -13.29
N ILE A 45 -38.05 -9.92 -12.07
CA ILE A 45 -38.61 -8.60 -11.76
C ILE A 45 -37.51 -7.54 -11.50
N VAL A 46 -36.22 -7.88 -11.55
CA VAL A 46 -35.16 -6.91 -11.25
C VAL A 46 -35.08 -5.84 -12.34
N PRO A 47 -35.38 -4.55 -12.01
CA PRO A 47 -35.25 -3.45 -12.96
C PRO A 47 -33.79 -3.26 -13.40
N GLU A 48 -33.59 -2.82 -14.65
CA GLU A 48 -32.26 -2.64 -15.25
C GLU A 48 -31.34 -1.71 -14.43
N LYS A 49 -31.89 -0.64 -13.86
CA LYS A 49 -31.18 0.26 -12.94
C LYS A 49 -30.53 -0.48 -11.77
N ASN A 50 -31.22 -1.48 -11.21
CA ASN A 50 -30.73 -2.23 -10.07
C ASN A 50 -29.59 -3.17 -10.50
N ARG A 51 -29.69 -3.80 -11.68
CA ARG A 51 -28.59 -4.61 -12.25
C ARG A 51 -27.32 -3.79 -12.41
N LYS A 52 -27.44 -2.57 -12.97
CA LYS A 52 -26.32 -1.65 -13.13
C LYS A 52 -25.67 -1.29 -11.79
N MET A 53 -26.47 -1.02 -10.75
CA MET A 53 -25.96 -0.73 -9.41
C MET A 53 -25.18 -1.91 -8.82
N PHE A 54 -25.61 -3.16 -9.04
CA PHE A 54 -24.85 -4.34 -8.59
C PHE A 54 -23.52 -4.49 -9.32
N THR A 55 -23.48 -4.26 -10.63
CA THR A 55 -22.23 -4.27 -11.41
C THR A 55 -21.28 -3.18 -10.91
N GLU A 56 -21.76 -1.95 -10.76
CA GLU A 56 -20.96 -0.84 -10.23
C GLU A 56 -20.43 -1.13 -8.81
N TRP A 57 -21.28 -1.71 -7.94
CA TRP A 57 -20.86 -2.11 -6.60
C TRP A 57 -19.77 -3.19 -6.62
N THR A 58 -19.89 -4.19 -7.50
CA THR A 58 -18.90 -5.24 -7.69
C THR A 58 -17.56 -4.66 -8.14
N ASP A 59 -17.58 -3.78 -9.13
CA ASP A 59 -16.39 -3.11 -9.64
C ASP A 59 -15.72 -2.25 -8.57
N THR A 60 -16.51 -1.51 -7.79
CA THR A 60 -15.99 -0.69 -6.69
C THR A 60 -15.34 -1.55 -5.61
N LEU A 61 -15.93 -2.68 -5.23
CA LEU A 61 -15.33 -3.62 -4.28
C LEU A 61 -14.00 -4.19 -4.81
N GLN A 62 -13.96 -4.58 -6.09
CA GLN A 62 -12.74 -5.10 -6.72
C GLN A 62 -11.63 -4.04 -6.82
N LYS A 63 -11.98 -2.80 -7.17
CA LYS A 63 -11.02 -1.69 -7.21
C LYS A 63 -10.51 -1.36 -5.81
N GLY A 64 -11.41 -1.21 -4.85
CA GLY A 64 -11.06 -0.89 -3.46
C GLY A 64 -10.13 -1.93 -2.83
N ARG A 65 -10.39 -3.23 -3.02
CA ARG A 65 -9.48 -4.27 -2.51
C ARG A 65 -8.13 -4.25 -3.22
N ALA A 66 -8.08 -3.97 -4.53
CA ALA A 66 -6.83 -3.91 -5.28
C ALA A 66 -5.96 -2.73 -4.85
N GLU A 67 -6.58 -1.56 -4.63
CA GLU A 67 -5.92 -0.37 -4.09
C GLU A 67 -5.41 -0.61 -2.66
N MET A 68 -6.23 -1.20 -1.79
CA MET A 68 -5.83 -1.58 -0.43
C MET A 68 -4.61 -2.51 -0.45
N LYS A 69 -4.63 -3.55 -1.30
CA LYS A 69 -3.50 -4.47 -1.46
C LYS A 69 -2.23 -3.73 -1.89
N LYS A 70 -2.36 -2.87 -2.91
CA LYS A 70 -1.25 -2.08 -3.44
C LYS A 70 -0.61 -1.22 -2.36
N VAL A 71 -1.42 -0.46 -1.61
CA VAL A 71 -0.93 0.43 -0.54
C VAL A 71 -0.21 -0.35 0.55
N ILE A 72 -0.76 -1.50 0.96
CA ILE A 72 -0.18 -2.31 2.02
C ILE A 72 1.11 -3.01 1.56
N ASP A 73 1.14 -3.55 0.35
CA ASP A 73 2.35 -4.14 -0.24
C ASP A 73 3.47 -3.09 -0.37
N GLN A 74 3.14 -1.89 -0.88
CA GLN A 74 4.09 -0.77 -0.96
C GLN A 74 4.60 -0.35 0.43
N GLY A 75 3.73 -0.42 1.44
CA GLY A 75 4.09 -0.25 2.83
C GLY A 75 5.17 -1.25 3.23
N PHE A 76 4.92 -2.55 3.08
CA PHE A 76 5.92 -3.58 3.40
C PHE A 76 7.25 -3.37 2.68
N ASP A 77 7.23 -3.04 1.38
CA ASP A 77 8.44 -2.78 0.61
C ASP A 77 9.21 -1.55 1.12
N THR A 78 8.49 -0.50 1.56
CA THR A 78 9.10 0.69 2.17
C THR A 78 9.75 0.35 3.51
N TRP A 79 9.06 -0.44 4.35
CA TRP A 79 9.61 -0.91 5.63
C TRP A 79 10.86 -1.76 5.42
N GLU A 80 10.85 -2.64 4.41
CA GLU A 80 12.01 -3.45 4.04
C GLU A 80 13.18 -2.55 3.56
N GLN A 81 12.91 -1.52 2.75
CA GLN A 81 13.93 -0.57 2.30
C GLN A 81 14.50 0.29 3.44
N VAL A 82 13.67 0.79 4.35
CA VAL A 82 14.13 1.65 5.46
C VAL A 82 14.93 0.85 6.49
N LEU A 83 14.52 -0.39 6.76
CA LEU A 83 15.18 -1.23 7.76
C LEU A 83 16.42 -1.92 7.21
N PHE A 84 16.39 -2.38 5.95
CA PHE A 84 17.40 -3.26 5.36
C PHE A 84 18.03 -2.75 4.06
N GLY A 85 17.60 -1.59 3.55
CA GLY A 85 18.23 -0.95 2.40
C GLY A 85 19.65 -0.47 2.73
N PRO A 86 20.54 -0.34 1.73
CA PRO A 86 21.84 0.25 1.93
C PRO A 86 21.66 1.68 2.47
N GLU A 87 22.39 2.05 3.51
CA GLU A 87 22.47 3.43 3.97
C GLU A 87 22.86 4.29 2.77
N LYS A 88 21.91 5.05 2.21
CA LYS A 88 22.27 6.16 1.35
C LYS A 88 22.88 7.19 2.26
N THR A 89 24.21 7.22 2.31
CA THR A 89 24.96 8.39 2.76
C THR A 89 24.36 9.60 2.04
N GLN A 90 23.68 10.46 2.79
CA GLN A 90 23.41 11.82 2.36
C GLN A 90 24.78 12.47 2.18
N ASP A 91 25.30 12.47 0.96
CA ASP A 91 26.33 13.41 0.56
C ASP A 91 25.72 14.80 0.71
N THR A 92 26.00 15.40 1.86
CA THR A 92 25.80 16.81 2.11
C THR A 92 26.73 17.49 1.14
N LYS A 93 26.17 17.94 0.00
CA LYS A 93 26.88 18.78 -0.96
C LYS A 93 27.45 19.96 -0.19
N ALA A 94 28.76 19.94 0.01
CA ALA A 94 29.53 21.04 0.55
C ALA A 94 29.21 22.29 -0.27
N GLU A 95 28.39 23.17 0.31
CA GLU A 95 28.22 24.53 -0.18
C GLU A 95 29.53 25.24 0.13
N GLY A 96 30.29 25.50 -0.92
CA GLY A 96 31.61 26.07 -0.84
C GLY A 96 31.60 27.37 -0.03
N THR A 97 32.40 27.38 1.03
CA THR A 97 32.92 28.56 1.67
C THR A 97 33.55 29.47 0.62
N LYS A 98 32.80 30.44 0.09
CA LYS A 98 33.39 31.64 -0.47
C LYS A 98 33.82 32.52 0.70
N SER A 99 35.10 32.40 1.01
CA SER A 99 35.88 33.35 1.79
C SER A 99 35.49 34.79 1.49
N SER A 100 35.01 35.49 2.51
CA SER A 100 35.03 36.95 2.55
C SER A 100 36.47 37.41 2.80
N PRO A 101 36.88 38.56 2.25
CA PRO A 101 37.64 39.49 3.08
C PRO A 101 37.03 40.89 3.00
N SER A 102 36.13 41.22 3.93
CA SER A 102 35.90 42.61 4.29
C SER A 102 37.06 43.05 5.19
N LYS A 103 37.99 43.78 4.59
CA LYS A 103 39.16 44.35 5.25
C LYS A 103 38.70 45.29 6.36
N ALA A 104 39.09 44.96 7.59
CA ALA A 104 39.09 45.90 8.70
C ALA A 104 39.97 47.11 8.36
N ALA A 105 39.42 48.30 8.59
CA ALA A 105 40.20 49.48 8.91
C ALA A 105 39.61 50.04 10.21
N SER A 106 40.31 49.78 11.31
CA SER A 106 40.16 50.51 12.58
C SER A 106 41.40 51.37 12.72
N ALA A 107 41.20 52.67 12.92
CA ALA A 107 42.05 53.67 13.60
C ALA A 107 41.82 55.05 12.97
#